data_AF-A0A7C1M5P8-F1
#
_entry.id   AF-A0A7C1M5P8-F1
#
_cell.length_a   1.000
_cell.length_b   1.000
_cell.length_c   1.000
_cell.angle_alpha   90.00
_cell.angle_beta   90.00
_cell.angle_gamma   90.00
#
_symmetry.space_group_name_H-M   'P 1'
#
loop_
_entity.id
_entity.type
_entity.pdbx_description
1 polymer ?
#
loop_
_entity_poly.entity_id
_entity_poly.type
_entity_poly.pdbx_seq_one_letter_code
_entity_poly.pdbx_strand_id
1 'polypeptide(L)'
;MDSELPYLKIQFILFCKMTNYIKNFEFEKPPKKITYSDEEPLKLTEDFVFFHNKSKIRKGLNRLQYLFKSYTKNPLLALGIQDSLLKKELTEKFLIILFTTPEVVEGTNSIIEENSDITLAEGTYSLVVNSKFLLLLTKDLKGINSGINTIEEILKQVLEDYFNKKNFEEFIKICPFKLFN
;
A
#
# COMPACT_ATOMS: atom_id res chain seq x y z
N MET A 1 -41.78 29.89 7.34
CA MET A 1 -40.33 30.00 7.56
C MET A 1 -39.80 28.58 7.55
N ASP A 2 -39.66 28.05 6.34
CA ASP A 2 -39.20 26.69 6.06
C ASP A 2 -38.22 26.83 4.90
N SER A 3 -37.01 26.26 5.02
CA SER A 3 -36.33 25.57 3.91
C SER A 3 -34.85 25.18 4.15
N GLU A 4 -34.26 25.34 5.34
CA GLU A 4 -32.81 25.05 5.50
C GLU A 4 -32.45 23.62 5.98
N LEU A 5 -33.42 22.82 6.42
CA LEU A 5 -33.16 21.49 7.00
C LEU A 5 -33.02 20.30 6.03
N PRO A 6 -33.64 20.25 4.83
CA PRO A 6 -33.46 19.13 3.91
C PRO A 6 -32.06 19.12 3.28
N TYR A 7 -31.53 20.31 2.95
CA TYR A 7 -30.25 20.46 2.24
C TYR A 7 -29.05 20.03 3.10
N LEU A 8 -29.05 20.35 4.40
CA LEU A 8 -28.01 19.92 5.34
C LEU A 8 -28.05 18.41 5.60
N LYS A 9 -29.24 17.80 5.67
CA LYS A 9 -29.37 16.33 5.78
C LYS A 9 -28.91 15.62 4.51
N ILE A 10 -29.26 16.15 3.33
CA ILE A 10 -28.82 15.60 2.04
C ILE A 10 -27.32 15.79 1.86
N GLN A 11 -26.74 16.94 2.24
CA GLN A 11 -25.29 17.14 2.25
C GLN A 11 -24.57 16.21 3.23
N PHE A 12 -25.11 15.96 4.43
CA PHE A 12 -24.55 14.96 5.34
C PHE A 12 -24.66 13.53 4.81
N ILE A 13 -25.77 13.18 4.15
CA ILE A 13 -25.95 11.87 3.50
C ILE A 13 -25.02 11.73 2.28
N LEU A 14 -24.74 12.81 1.54
CA LEU A 14 -23.76 12.83 0.45
C LEU A 14 -22.30 12.89 0.93
N PHE A 15 -22.01 13.49 2.09
CA PHE A 15 -20.69 13.45 2.73
C PHE A 15 -20.42 12.07 3.34
N CYS A 16 -21.48 11.35 3.72
CA CYS A 16 -21.51 9.91 3.91
C CYS A 16 -21.72 9.16 2.59
N LYS A 17 -21.07 9.57 1.49
CA LYS A 17 -20.70 8.61 0.44
C LYS A 17 -19.77 7.63 1.12
N MET A 18 -20.35 6.61 1.75
CA MET A 18 -19.65 5.47 2.30
C MET A 18 -18.73 5.01 1.19
N THR A 19 -17.45 5.33 1.34
CA THR A 19 -16.45 4.79 0.47
C THR A 19 -16.44 3.31 0.81
N ASN A 20 -17.19 2.53 0.03
CA ASN A 20 -17.37 1.10 0.21
C ASN A 20 -16.05 0.42 -0.15
N TYR A 21 -15.02 0.60 0.66
CA TYR A 21 -13.78 -0.17 0.62
C TYR A 21 -13.47 -0.65 2.03
N ILE A 22 -12.70 -1.73 2.10
CA ILE A 22 -12.32 -2.37 3.36
C ILE A 22 -11.65 -1.36 4.28
N LYS A 23 -12.20 -1.20 5.50
CA LYS A 23 -11.64 -0.29 6.52
C LYS A 23 -10.64 -0.96 7.45
N ASN A 24 -10.85 -2.25 7.73
CA ASN A 24 -9.96 -3.08 8.55
C ASN A 24 -9.69 -4.38 7.82
N PHE A 25 -8.45 -4.87 7.90
CA PHE A 25 -8.02 -6.11 7.27
C PHE A 25 -8.03 -7.26 8.28
N GLU A 26 -8.41 -8.43 7.81
CA GLU A 26 -8.29 -9.67 8.56
C GLU A 26 -6.96 -10.35 8.22
N PHE A 27 -6.31 -10.94 9.22
CA PHE A 27 -5.00 -11.59 9.01
C PHE A 27 -5.02 -13.01 9.57
N GLU A 28 -4.56 -13.99 8.78
CA GLU A 28 -4.31 -15.36 9.21
C GLU A 28 -3.37 -15.38 10.42
N LYS A 29 -2.32 -14.53 10.37
CA LYS A 29 -1.44 -14.25 11.49
C LYS A 29 -1.45 -12.76 11.80
N PRO A 30 -2.07 -12.33 12.91
CA PRO A 30 -2.14 -10.92 13.28
C PRO A 30 -0.74 -10.28 13.37
N PRO A 31 -0.56 -9.04 12.86
CA PRO A 31 0.67 -8.30 13.06
C PRO A 31 0.84 -7.92 14.53
N LYS A 32 2.07 -7.63 14.96
CA LYS A 32 2.33 -7.17 16.34
C LYS A 32 1.59 -5.86 16.64
N LYS A 33 1.52 -4.96 15.67
CA LYS A 33 0.77 -3.71 15.78
C LYS A 33 0.25 -3.29 14.41
N ILE A 34 -0.99 -2.82 14.39
CA ILE A 34 -1.58 -2.13 13.25
C ILE A 34 -2.35 -0.91 13.76
N THR A 35 -2.30 0.18 13.01
CA THR A 35 -3.03 1.41 13.30
C THR A 35 -3.57 1.95 11.99
N TYR A 36 -4.88 2.09 11.90
CA TYR A 36 -5.57 2.68 10.75
C TYR A 36 -5.69 4.20 10.94
N SER A 37 -5.73 4.95 9.84
CA SER A 37 -6.02 6.39 9.87
C SER A 37 -7.20 6.75 8.97
N ASP A 38 -7.93 7.80 9.34
CA ASP A 38 -9.06 8.35 8.60
C ASP A 38 -8.63 9.28 7.44
N GLU A 39 -7.48 8.99 6.84
CA GLU A 39 -6.96 9.71 5.67
C GLU A 39 -7.59 9.22 4.36
N GLU A 40 -7.32 9.93 3.26
CA GLU A 40 -7.71 9.45 1.93
C GLU A 40 -7.06 8.10 1.61
N PRO A 41 -7.82 7.15 1.02
CA PRO A 41 -7.27 5.86 0.65
C PRO A 41 -6.25 5.98 -0.48
N LEU A 42 -5.36 5.00 -0.56
CA LEU A 42 -4.56 4.80 -1.75
C LEU A 42 -5.48 4.36 -2.89
N LYS A 43 -5.55 5.17 -3.95
CA LYS A 43 -6.37 4.89 -5.15
C LYS A 43 -5.46 4.34 -6.23
N LEU A 44 -5.60 3.07 -6.55
CA LEU A 44 -4.74 2.42 -7.56
C LEU A 44 -5.19 2.81 -8.96
N THR A 45 -4.23 3.27 -9.76
CA THR A 45 -4.36 3.52 -11.20
C THR A 45 -3.51 2.53 -11.99
N GLU A 46 -3.60 2.56 -13.32
CA GLU A 46 -2.78 1.72 -14.19
C GLU A 46 -1.27 2.04 -14.13
N ASP A 47 -0.90 3.23 -13.65
CA ASP A 47 0.49 3.69 -13.54
C ASP A 47 1.21 3.14 -12.31
N PHE A 48 0.51 2.47 -11.40
CA PHE A 48 1.11 1.92 -10.19
C PHE A 48 2.07 0.77 -10.53
N VAL A 49 3.24 0.80 -9.91
CA VAL A 49 4.26 -0.25 -10.06
C VAL A 49 4.96 -0.51 -8.73
N PHE A 50 5.55 -1.70 -8.58
CA PHE A 50 6.40 -2.00 -7.44
C PHE A 50 7.84 -1.58 -7.73
N PHE A 51 8.35 -0.62 -6.98
CA PHE A 51 9.75 -0.25 -6.96
C PHE A 51 10.50 -1.01 -5.86
N HIS A 52 11.76 -1.38 -6.12
CA HIS A 52 12.61 -2.06 -5.15
C HIS A 52 14.06 -1.60 -5.21
N ASN A 53 14.80 -1.62 -4.10
CA ASN A 53 16.21 -1.21 -4.08
C ASN A 53 17.21 -2.35 -4.33
N LYS A 54 16.79 -3.63 -4.33
CA LYS A 54 17.69 -4.77 -4.57
C LYS A 54 17.06 -5.79 -5.53
N SER A 55 17.81 -6.21 -6.55
CA SER A 55 17.36 -7.18 -7.56
C SER A 55 16.87 -8.52 -6.99
N LYS A 56 17.44 -8.99 -5.87
CA LYS A 56 17.03 -10.20 -5.17
C LYS A 56 15.57 -10.18 -4.69
N ILE A 57 14.98 -8.99 -4.48
CA ILE A 57 13.60 -8.80 -4.04
C ILE A 57 12.60 -9.14 -5.16
N ARG A 58 13.01 -8.93 -6.43
CA ARG A 58 12.14 -9.07 -7.62
C ARG A 58 11.43 -10.42 -7.68
N LYS A 59 12.09 -11.51 -7.29
CA LYS A 59 11.48 -12.87 -7.29
C LYS A 59 10.27 -12.96 -6.35
N GLY A 60 10.31 -12.28 -5.20
CA GLY A 60 9.19 -12.25 -4.26
C GLY A 60 7.98 -11.47 -4.82
N LEU A 61 8.24 -10.40 -5.57
CA LEU A 61 7.21 -9.57 -6.18
C LEU A 61 6.41 -10.28 -7.27
N ASN A 62 6.98 -11.31 -7.93
CA ASN A 62 6.27 -12.08 -8.96
C ASN A 62 4.89 -12.58 -8.48
N ARG A 63 4.77 -12.99 -7.21
CA ARG A 63 3.50 -13.45 -6.63
C ARG A 63 2.45 -12.33 -6.63
N LEU A 64 2.84 -11.12 -6.24
CA LEU A 64 1.96 -9.94 -6.24
C LEU A 64 1.58 -9.53 -7.67
N GLN A 65 2.53 -9.61 -8.61
CA GLN A 65 2.26 -9.33 -10.03
C GLN A 65 1.26 -10.32 -10.62
N TYR A 66 1.38 -11.62 -10.30
CA TYR A 66 0.44 -12.64 -10.75
C TYR A 66 -0.94 -12.50 -10.11
N LEU A 67 -0.99 -12.11 -8.83
CA LEU A 67 -2.26 -11.78 -8.16
C LEU A 67 -2.99 -10.66 -8.91
N PHE A 68 -2.34 -9.54 -9.21
CA PHE A 68 -2.99 -8.49 -9.99
C PHE A 68 -3.40 -8.95 -11.39
N LYS A 69 -2.56 -9.76 -12.06
CA LYS A 69 -2.87 -10.32 -13.36
C LYS A 69 -4.13 -11.20 -13.35
N SER A 70 -4.39 -11.97 -12.28
CA SER A 70 -5.57 -12.84 -12.22
C SER A 70 -6.88 -12.06 -12.16
N TYR A 71 -6.86 -10.83 -11.64
CA TYR A 71 -8.04 -9.96 -11.54
C TYR A 71 -8.15 -8.98 -12.72
N THR A 72 -7.05 -8.33 -13.11
CA THR A 72 -7.06 -7.22 -14.08
C THR A 72 -6.62 -7.63 -15.50
N LYS A 73 -6.16 -8.88 -15.69
CA LYS A 73 -5.51 -9.41 -16.91
C LYS A 73 -4.17 -8.76 -17.25
N ASN A 74 -3.77 -7.68 -16.59
CA ASN A 74 -2.49 -7.01 -16.74
C ASN A 74 -1.61 -7.23 -15.50
N PRO A 75 -0.38 -7.73 -15.64
CA PRO A 75 0.53 -7.80 -14.50
C PRO A 75 1.03 -6.40 -14.14
N LEU A 76 1.10 -6.10 -12.84
CA LEU A 76 1.87 -4.95 -12.38
C LEU A 76 3.36 -5.12 -12.73
N LEU A 77 4.06 -4.03 -12.95
CA LEU A 77 5.51 -4.06 -13.15
C LEU A 77 6.26 -4.06 -11.82
N ALA A 78 7.46 -4.62 -11.83
CA ALA A 78 8.41 -4.57 -10.74
C ALA A 78 9.73 -3.98 -11.27
N LEU A 79 10.07 -2.78 -10.80
CA LEU A 79 11.17 -1.96 -11.30
C LEU A 79 12.20 -1.70 -10.21
N GLY A 80 13.47 -1.58 -10.59
CA GLY A 80 14.51 -1.11 -9.68
C GLY A 80 14.39 0.40 -9.46
N ILE A 81 14.60 0.87 -8.23
CA ILE A 81 14.83 2.29 -7.95
C ILE A 81 16.20 2.65 -8.53
N GLN A 82 16.28 3.73 -9.30
CA GLN A 82 17.55 4.18 -9.85
C GLN A 82 18.50 4.61 -8.71
N ASP A 83 19.78 4.24 -8.81
CA ASP A 83 20.77 4.55 -7.77
C ASP A 83 20.89 6.07 -7.50
N SER A 84 20.65 6.91 -8.50
CA SER A 84 20.62 8.37 -8.38
C SER A 84 19.49 8.90 -7.49
N LEU A 85 18.40 8.13 -7.32
CA LEU A 85 17.21 8.52 -6.58
C LEU A 85 17.23 8.05 -5.13
N LEU A 86 18.20 7.22 -4.73
CA LEU A 86 18.23 6.60 -3.41
C LEU A 86 19.57 6.82 -2.70
N LYS A 87 19.51 7.45 -1.51
CA LYS A 87 20.70 7.64 -0.67
C LYS A 87 21.31 6.29 -0.29
N LYS A 88 22.64 6.22 -0.39
CA LYS A 88 23.42 5.02 -0.07
C LYS A 88 23.16 4.52 1.35
N GLU A 89 23.06 5.45 2.29
CA GLU A 89 22.79 5.23 3.72
C GLU A 89 21.49 4.42 3.94
N LEU A 90 20.43 4.79 3.21
CA LEU A 90 19.14 4.12 3.28
C LEU A 90 19.20 2.72 2.67
N THR A 91 19.97 2.57 1.59
CA THR A 91 20.18 1.29 0.90
C THR A 91 21.03 0.30 1.71
N GLU A 92 21.91 0.80 2.57
CA GLU A 92 22.70 0.00 3.51
C GLU A 92 21.86 -0.38 4.73
N LYS A 93 20.96 0.50 5.18
CA LYS A 93 20.10 0.28 6.35
C LYS A 93 18.90 -0.63 6.06
N PHE A 94 18.32 -0.53 4.86
CA PHE A 94 17.04 -1.16 4.53
C PHE A 94 17.02 -1.89 3.19
N LEU A 95 16.25 -2.99 3.16
CA LEU A 95 15.60 -3.48 1.96
C LEU A 95 14.24 -2.79 1.83
N ILE A 96 13.94 -2.32 0.63
CA ILE A 96 12.83 -1.39 0.37
C ILE A 96 11.97 -1.96 -0.75
N ILE A 97 10.66 -1.94 -0.54
CA ILE A 97 9.64 -2.05 -1.60
C ILE A 97 8.73 -0.83 -1.48
N LEU A 98 8.54 -0.12 -2.58
CA LEU A 98 7.63 1.02 -2.66
C LEU A 98 6.64 0.77 -3.80
N PHE A 99 5.35 0.64 -3.49
CA PHE A 99 4.29 0.50 -4.46
C PHE A 99 3.63 1.87 -4.67
N THR A 100 3.90 2.46 -5.83
CA THR A 100 3.55 3.85 -6.14
C THR A 100 3.65 4.11 -7.65
N THR A 101 3.38 5.34 -8.08
CA THR A 101 3.56 5.80 -9.47
C THR A 101 5.00 6.29 -9.73
N PRO A 102 5.45 6.34 -11.00
CA PRO A 102 6.76 6.89 -11.37
C PRO A 102 7.01 8.33 -10.92
N GLU A 103 5.99 9.16 -10.80
CA GLU A 103 6.14 10.55 -10.31
C GLU A 103 6.51 10.58 -8.83
N VAL A 104 5.85 9.76 -8.01
CA VAL A 104 6.06 9.76 -6.55
C VAL A 104 7.39 9.12 -6.16
N VAL A 105 7.95 8.21 -7.00
CA VAL A 105 9.22 7.53 -6.69
C VAL A 105 10.40 8.49 -6.58
N GLU A 106 10.34 9.67 -7.20
CA GLU A 106 11.39 10.69 -7.08
C GLU A 106 11.56 11.17 -5.63
N GLY A 107 10.48 11.14 -4.84
CA GLY A 107 10.48 11.48 -3.41
C GLY A 107 10.88 10.34 -2.47
N THR A 108 11.45 9.24 -2.98
CA THR A 108 11.71 8.02 -2.19
C THR A 108 12.55 8.27 -0.93
N ASN A 109 13.58 9.13 -0.99
CA ASN A 109 14.41 9.41 0.19
C ASN A 109 13.59 10.01 1.34
N SER A 110 12.80 11.05 1.06
CA SER A 110 11.94 11.69 2.07
C SER A 110 10.89 10.72 2.62
N ILE A 111 10.27 9.92 1.74
CA ILE A 111 9.30 8.88 2.12
C ILE A 111 9.91 7.90 3.13
N ILE A 112 11.14 7.44 2.89
CA ILE A 112 11.81 6.50 3.78
C ILE A 112 12.22 7.19 5.08
N GLU A 113 12.80 8.39 5.01
CA GLU A 113 13.28 9.14 6.17
C GLU A 113 12.17 9.39 7.21
N GLU A 114 10.99 9.82 6.75
CA GLU A 114 9.79 10.01 7.59
C GLU A 114 9.28 8.73 8.27
N ASN A 115 9.71 7.56 7.79
CA ASN A 115 9.32 6.26 8.30
C ASN A 115 10.51 5.46 8.86
N SER A 116 11.68 6.10 9.03
CA SER A 116 12.95 5.44 9.34
C SER A 116 13.31 5.38 10.83
N ASP A 117 12.56 6.08 11.68
CA ASP A 117 12.73 6.10 13.15
C ASP A 117 12.35 4.76 13.81
N ILE A 118 11.86 3.81 13.02
CA ILE A 118 11.48 2.48 13.48
C ILE A 118 12.73 1.60 13.63
N THR A 119 12.94 1.08 14.83
CA THR A 119 13.99 0.08 15.07
C THR A 119 13.53 -1.29 14.60
N LEU A 120 14.01 -1.71 13.43
CA LEU A 120 13.73 -3.03 12.86
C LEU A 120 14.75 -4.06 13.38
N ALA A 121 14.28 -5.21 13.87
CA ALA A 121 15.11 -6.38 14.16
C ALA A 121 15.15 -7.32 12.94
N GLU A 122 15.99 -8.36 13.01
CA GLU A 122 16.02 -9.38 11.94
C GLU A 122 14.64 -10.03 11.77
N GLY A 123 14.20 -10.24 10.54
CA GLY A 123 12.91 -10.83 10.19
C GLY A 123 11.69 -9.93 10.39
N THR A 124 11.86 -8.73 10.96
CA THR A 124 10.78 -7.77 11.18
C THR A 124 10.61 -6.83 9.99
N TYR A 125 9.43 -6.24 9.85
CA TYR A 125 9.14 -5.25 8.82
C TYR A 125 8.18 -4.17 9.31
N SER A 126 8.27 -3.02 8.67
CA SER A 126 7.29 -1.94 8.76
C SER A 126 6.59 -1.81 7.41
N LEU A 127 5.26 -1.76 7.43
CA LEU A 127 4.42 -1.54 6.26
C LEU A 127 3.58 -0.28 6.49
N VAL A 128 3.66 0.68 5.59
CA VAL A 128 2.97 1.97 5.69
C VAL A 128 2.19 2.20 4.41
N VAL A 129 0.92 2.55 4.53
CA VAL A 129 0.05 2.92 3.41
C VAL A 129 -0.56 4.28 3.70
N ASN A 130 -0.48 5.18 2.72
CA ASN A 130 -1.20 6.45 2.71
C ASN A 130 -1.83 6.66 1.32
N SER A 131 -2.37 7.85 1.06
CA SER A 131 -3.01 8.16 -0.22
C SER A 131 -2.10 8.12 -1.46
N LYS A 132 -0.77 8.09 -1.26
CA LYS A 132 0.22 8.17 -2.34
C LYS A 132 0.97 6.86 -2.58
N PHE A 133 1.25 6.09 -1.53
CA PHE A 133 2.08 4.90 -1.66
C PHE A 133 1.73 3.82 -0.63
N LEU A 134 2.25 2.62 -0.92
CA LEU A 134 2.50 1.56 0.07
C LEU A 134 4.01 1.33 0.16
N LEU A 135 4.59 1.42 1.36
CA LEU A 135 6.01 1.29 1.64
C LEU A 135 6.25 0.11 2.57
N LEU A 136 7.13 -0.81 2.17
CA LEU A 136 7.69 -1.87 3.02
C LEU A 136 9.16 -1.58 3.32
N LEU A 137 9.50 -1.51 4.60
CA LEU A 137 10.87 -1.39 5.10
C LEU A 137 11.24 -2.60 5.96
N THR A 138 12.44 -3.14 5.75
CA THR A 138 12.99 -4.25 6.53
C THR A 138 14.51 -4.26 6.45
N LYS A 139 15.21 -4.99 7.32
CA LYS A 139 16.66 -5.14 7.28
C LYS A 139 17.15 -6.30 6.43
N ASP A 140 16.29 -7.28 6.16
CA ASP A 140 16.72 -8.55 5.57
C ASP A 140 15.65 -9.24 4.73
N LEU A 141 16.05 -10.33 4.08
CA LEU A 141 15.17 -11.09 3.19
C LEU A 141 14.06 -11.83 3.92
N LYS A 142 14.23 -12.20 5.20
CA LYS A 142 13.16 -12.85 5.97
C LYS A 142 12.02 -11.86 6.17
N GLY A 143 12.34 -10.63 6.55
CA GLY A 143 11.35 -9.55 6.67
C GLY A 143 10.74 -9.15 5.32
N ILE A 144 11.49 -9.21 4.21
CA ILE A 144 10.91 -9.03 2.86
C ILE A 144 9.86 -10.10 2.58
N ASN A 145 10.18 -11.37 2.82
CA ASN A 145 9.26 -12.47 2.53
C ASN A 145 7.99 -12.38 3.39
N SER A 146 8.15 -12.10 4.69
CA SER A 146 7.03 -11.89 5.60
C SER A 146 6.18 -10.68 5.20
N GLY A 147 6.81 -9.55 4.85
CA GLY A 147 6.13 -8.35 4.39
C GLY A 147 5.37 -8.55 3.08
N ILE A 148 5.96 -9.25 2.11
CA ILE A 148 5.30 -9.59 0.84
C ILE A 148 4.08 -10.48 1.09
N ASN A 149 4.17 -11.47 1.99
CA ASN A 149 3.01 -12.31 2.33
C ASN A 149 1.85 -11.46 2.89
N THR A 150 2.14 -10.50 3.78
CA THR A 150 1.13 -9.58 4.32
C THR A 150 0.55 -8.65 3.25
N ILE A 151 1.40 -8.13 2.35
CA ILE A 151 0.92 -7.33 1.21
C ILE A 151 0.00 -8.17 0.32
N GLU A 152 0.34 -9.43 0.05
CA GLU A 152 -0.49 -10.34 -0.74
C GLU A 152 -1.86 -10.57 -0.10
N GLU A 153 -1.91 -10.79 1.21
CA GLU A 153 -3.15 -11.00 1.96
C GLU A 153 -4.07 -9.77 1.94
N ILE A 154 -3.50 -8.58 2.12
CA ILE A 154 -4.22 -7.29 2.02
C ILE A 154 -4.76 -7.10 0.60
N LEU A 155 -3.92 -7.32 -0.42
CA LEU A 155 -4.31 -7.13 -1.81
C LEU A 155 -5.38 -8.14 -2.24
N LYS A 156 -5.35 -9.38 -1.76
CA LYS A 156 -6.42 -10.37 -2.01
C LYS A 156 -7.76 -9.85 -1.50
N GLN A 157 -7.82 -9.43 -0.25
CA GLN A 157 -9.05 -8.88 0.34
C GLN A 157 -9.55 -7.66 -0.45
N VAL A 158 -8.66 -6.72 -0.78
CA VAL A 158 -9.00 -5.50 -1.54
C VAL A 158 -9.53 -5.84 -2.94
N LEU A 159 -8.84 -6.72 -3.67
CA LEU A 159 -9.23 -7.11 -5.03
C LEU A 159 -10.54 -7.92 -5.02
N GLU A 160 -10.70 -8.88 -4.10
CA GLU A 160 -11.94 -9.64 -3.96
C GLU A 160 -13.13 -8.74 -3.68
N ASP A 161 -13.02 -7.83 -2.71
CA ASP A 161 -14.06 -6.87 -2.38
C ASP A 161 -14.44 -5.98 -3.58
N TYR A 162 -13.44 -5.43 -4.28
CA TYR A 162 -13.66 -4.58 -5.45
C TYR A 162 -14.37 -5.33 -6.59
N PHE A 163 -13.88 -6.52 -6.96
CA PHE A 163 -14.45 -7.28 -8.07
C PHE A 163 -15.81 -7.92 -7.73
N ASN A 164 -16.07 -8.24 -6.46
CA ASN A 164 -17.38 -8.75 -6.01
C ASN A 164 -18.47 -7.68 -6.06
N LYS A 165 -18.12 -6.41 -5.80
CA LYS A 165 -19.05 -5.28 -5.90
C LYS A 165 -19.49 -4.98 -7.33
N LYS A 166 -18.74 -5.43 -8.33
CA LYS A 166 -19.00 -5.22 -9.77
C LYS A 166 -19.20 -3.75 -10.17
N ASN A 167 -18.72 -2.81 -9.35
CA ASN A 167 -18.79 -1.38 -9.61
C ASN A 167 -17.43 -0.89 -10.14
N PHE A 168 -17.15 -1.19 -11.41
CA PHE A 168 -15.84 -0.99 -12.02
C PHE A 168 -15.53 0.47 -12.40
N GLU A 169 -16.46 1.39 -12.14
CA GLU A 169 -16.24 2.83 -12.34
C GLU A 169 -15.47 3.47 -11.17
N GLU A 170 -15.34 2.78 -10.03
CA GLU A 170 -14.53 3.25 -8.90
C GLU A 170 -13.08 2.74 -8.98
N PHE A 171 -12.13 3.49 -8.43
CA PHE A 171 -10.76 2.98 -8.26
C PHE A 171 -10.71 1.85 -7.24
N ILE A 172 -9.75 0.93 -7.40
CA ILE A 172 -9.36 0.00 -6.32
C ILE A 172 -8.75 0.84 -5.19
N LYS A 173 -9.29 0.70 -3.97
CA LYS A 173 -8.93 1.54 -2.81
C LYS A 173 -8.33 0.69 -1.69
N ILE A 174 -7.20 1.13 -1.14
CA ILE A 174 -6.58 0.54 0.06
C ILE A 174 -6.71 1.55 1.20
N CYS A 175 -7.24 1.13 2.36
CA CYS A 175 -7.30 2.02 3.52
C CYS A 175 -5.89 2.41 4.00
N PRO A 176 -5.70 3.63 4.50
CA PRO A 176 -4.42 4.03 5.10
C PRO A 176 -4.16 3.32 6.43
N PHE A 177 -2.93 2.88 6.63
CA PHE A 177 -2.51 2.25 7.88
C PHE A 177 -0.99 2.28 8.07
N LYS A 178 -0.58 2.04 9.32
CA LYS A 178 0.79 1.67 9.68
C LYS A 178 0.77 0.31 10.39
N LEU A 179 1.59 -0.61 9.93
CA LEU A 179 1.70 -1.97 10.44
C LEU A 179 3.17 -2.26 10.78
N PHE A 180 3.39 -2.81 11.96
CA PHE A 180 4.68 -3.29 12.41
C PHE A 180 4.59 -4.76 12.83
N ASN A 181 5.55 -5.56 12.37
CA ASN A 181 5.64 -6.99 12.70
C ASN A 181 7.09 -7.40 12.92
#